data_AF-A0A5J5IQJ1-F1
#
_entry.id   AF-A0A5J5IQJ1-F1
#
_cell.length_a   1.000
_cell.length_b   1.000
_cell.length_c   1.000
_cell.angle_alpha   90.00
_cell.angle_beta   90.00
_cell.angle_gamma   90.00
#
_symmetry.space_group_name_H-M   'P 1'
#
loop_
_entity.id
_entity.type
_entity.pdbx_description
1 polymer ?
#
loop_
_entity_poly.entity_id
_entity_poly.type
_entity_poly.pdbx_seq_one_letter_code
_entity_poly.pdbx_strand_id
1 'polypeptide(L)'
;MATSFIERLAGVVLAAEALVLAGIVGWEVTALVRGEAGHVPSSIALIVLTMIGAAALGSFAVSVWRRISWGRSGGIVAQLLILAVALGAATGQFADVGTAALIALPGAAGLAVLIAAARRAGREQNAA
;
A
#
# COMPACT_ATOMS: atom_id res chain seq x y z
N MET A 1 -3.87 -11.01 24.34
CA MET A 1 -5.08 -11.14 23.49
C MET A 1 -4.65 -11.35 22.04
N ALA A 2 -5.03 -12.46 21.41
CA ALA A 2 -4.61 -12.82 20.05
C ALA A 2 -5.23 -11.90 18.98
N THR A 3 -4.47 -11.45 17.97
CA THR A 3 -4.98 -10.64 16.83
C THR A 3 -6.25 -11.22 16.23
N SER A 4 -7.23 -10.36 15.98
CA SER A 4 -8.48 -10.77 15.35
C SER A 4 -8.28 -11.19 13.90
N PHE A 5 -9.24 -11.95 13.35
CA PHE A 5 -9.24 -12.33 11.93
C PHE A 5 -9.17 -11.10 11.00
N ILE A 6 -9.91 -10.02 11.31
CA ILE A 6 -9.93 -8.79 10.51
C ILE A 6 -8.57 -8.08 10.54
N GLU A 7 -7.91 -8.00 11.71
CA GLU A 7 -6.57 -7.42 11.81
C GLU A 7 -5.52 -8.26 11.08
N ARG A 8 -5.63 -9.60 11.12
CA ARG A 8 -4.76 -10.48 10.34
C ARG A 8 -4.92 -10.22 8.85
N LEU A 9 -6.17 -10.16 8.37
CA LEU A 9 -6.47 -9.87 6.97
C LEU A 9 -5.95 -8.48 6.55
N ALA A 10 -6.18 -7.45 7.36
CA ALA A 10 -5.68 -6.10 7.11
C ALA A 10 -4.16 -6.07 6.93
N GLY A 11 -3.43 -6.72 7.86
CA GLY A 11 -1.98 -6.79 7.76
C GLY A 11 -1.50 -7.65 6.57
N VAL A 12 -2.22 -8.70 6.20
CA VAL A 12 -1.90 -9.51 5.00
C VAL A 12 -2.06 -8.70 3.73
N VAL A 13 -3.12 -7.87 3.62
CA VAL A 13 -3.31 -6.99 2.45
C VAL A 13 -2.16 -5.99 2.33
N LEU A 14 -1.85 -5.28 3.42
CA LEU A 14 -0.71 -4.34 3.44
C LEU A 14 0.63 -5.01 3.12
N ALA A 15 0.85 -6.23 3.61
CA ALA A 15 2.05 -7.00 3.31
C ALA A 15 2.10 -7.42 1.83
N ALA A 16 0.97 -7.81 1.24
CA ALA A 16 0.89 -8.15 -0.18
C ALA A 16 1.20 -6.92 -1.05
N GLU A 17 0.65 -5.75 -0.72
CA GLU A 17 0.96 -4.51 -1.43
C GLU A 17 2.44 -4.09 -1.28
N ALA A 18 3.01 -4.27 -0.08
CA ALA A 18 4.44 -4.05 0.14
C ALA A 18 5.30 -4.97 -0.75
N LEU A 19 4.92 -6.24 -0.90
CA LEU A 19 5.59 -7.19 -1.78
C LEU A 19 5.44 -6.81 -3.26
N VAL A 20 4.27 -6.32 -3.67
CA VAL A 20 4.06 -5.79 -5.02
C VAL A 20 5.00 -4.60 -5.28
N LEU A 21 5.07 -3.62 -4.37
CA LEU A 21 6.00 -2.50 -4.52
C LEU A 21 7.46 -2.94 -4.50
N ALA A 22 7.83 -3.93 -3.68
CA ALA A 22 9.18 -4.49 -3.69
C ALA A 22 9.51 -5.19 -5.03
N GLY A 23 8.53 -5.86 -5.63
CA GLY A 23 8.66 -6.40 -6.99
C GLY A 23 8.88 -5.31 -8.04
N ILE A 24 8.16 -4.19 -7.91
CA ILE A 24 8.33 -3.02 -8.78
C ILE A 24 9.72 -2.42 -8.61
N VAL A 25 10.24 -2.29 -7.38
CA VAL A 25 11.63 -1.87 -7.15
C VAL A 25 12.61 -2.79 -7.87
N GLY A 26 12.43 -4.11 -7.77
CA GLY A 26 13.25 -5.08 -8.50
C GLY A 26 13.21 -4.85 -10.01
N TRP A 27 12.02 -4.62 -10.56
CA TRP A 27 11.82 -4.29 -11.97
C TRP A 27 12.54 -3.00 -12.36
N GLU A 28 12.33 -1.90 -11.63
CA GLU A 28 12.97 -0.60 -11.89
C GLU A 28 14.50 -0.69 -11.85
N VAL A 29 15.07 -1.45 -10.90
CA VAL A 29 16.51 -1.71 -10.83
C VAL A 29 17.00 -2.47 -12.05
N THR A 30 16.27 -3.50 -12.49
CA THR A 30 16.66 -4.25 -13.70
C THR A 30 16.61 -3.39 -14.96
N ALA A 31 15.60 -2.52 -15.09
CA ALA A 31 15.49 -1.59 -16.22
C ALA A 31 16.64 -0.57 -16.23
N LEU A 32 17.02 -0.04 -15.06
CA LEU A 32 18.16 0.87 -14.92
C LEU A 32 19.48 0.19 -15.32
N VAL A 33 19.73 -1.03 -14.84
CA VAL A 33 20.97 -1.78 -15.15
C VAL A 33 21.06 -2.15 -16.63
N ARG A 34 19.93 -2.41 -17.29
CA ARG A 34 19.87 -2.69 -18.74
C ARG A 34 20.03 -1.46 -19.63
N GLY A 35 20.10 -0.26 -19.05
CA GLY A 35 20.17 0.99 -19.80
C GLY A 35 18.86 1.39 -20.47
N GLU A 36 17.73 0.83 -20.02
CA GLU A 36 16.38 1.14 -20.53
C GLU A 36 15.82 2.44 -19.92
N ALA A 37 16.55 3.04 -18.96
CA ALA A 37 16.19 4.29 -18.31
C ALA A 37 16.44 5.49 -19.24
N GLY A 38 15.37 6.21 -19.59
CA GLY A 38 15.48 7.46 -20.38
C GLY A 38 16.16 8.62 -19.65
N HIS A 39 16.17 8.63 -18.31
CA HIS A 39 16.85 9.65 -17.52
C HIS A 39 17.30 9.10 -16.14
N VAL A 40 18.61 8.81 -16.01
CA VAL A 40 19.17 8.11 -14.84
C VAL A 40 18.84 8.76 -13.49
N PRO A 41 19.01 10.08 -13.28
CA PRO A 41 18.66 10.70 -12.00
C PRO A 41 17.19 10.51 -11.61
N SER A 42 16.28 10.60 -12.59
CA SER A 42 14.84 10.45 -12.35
C SER A 42 14.49 9.01 -12.00
N SER A 43 15.11 8.04 -12.68
CA SER A 43 14.93 6.63 -12.37
C SER A 43 15.42 6.28 -10.97
N ILE A 44 16.56 6.83 -10.53
CA ILE A 44 17.05 6.65 -9.16
C ILE A 44 16.06 7.23 -8.13
N ALA A 45 15.52 8.42 -8.40
CA ALA A 45 14.53 9.04 -7.52
C ALA A 45 13.26 8.17 -7.39
N LEU A 46 12.77 7.61 -8.51
CA LEU A 46 11.62 6.71 -8.50
C LEU A 46 11.91 5.43 -7.71
N ILE A 47 13.04 4.77 -7.95
CA ILE A 47 13.47 3.57 -7.19
C ILE A 47 13.46 3.85 -5.68
N VAL A 48 14.06 4.96 -5.25
CA VAL A 48 14.11 5.33 -3.84
C VAL A 48 12.71 5.60 -3.28
N LEU A 49 11.87 6.34 -4.00
CA LEU A 49 10.50 6.62 -3.57
C LEU A 49 9.66 5.34 -3.46
N THR A 50 9.78 4.43 -4.44
CA THR A 50 9.09 3.13 -4.44
C THR A 50 9.56 2.26 -3.28
N MET A 51 10.87 2.23 -2.99
CA MET A 51 11.43 1.55 -1.81
C MET A 51 10.86 2.11 -0.49
N ILE A 52 10.75 3.42 -0.36
CA ILE A 52 10.16 4.06 0.83
C ILE A 52 8.69 3.65 0.96
N GLY A 53 7.93 3.62 -0.14
CA GLY A 53 6.55 3.15 -0.15
C GLY A 53 6.41 1.70 0.30
N ALA A 54 7.26 0.80 -0.23
CA ALA A 54 7.29 -0.61 0.16
C ALA A 54 7.62 -0.79 1.65
N ALA A 55 8.63 -0.06 2.14
CA ALA A 55 9.02 -0.09 3.55
C ALA A 55 7.90 0.46 4.47
N ALA A 56 7.24 1.53 4.07
CA ALA A 56 6.11 2.10 4.80
C ALA A 56 4.95 1.09 4.92
N LEU A 57 4.51 0.49 3.81
CA LEU A 57 3.44 -0.53 3.82
C LEU A 57 3.82 -1.75 4.65
N GLY A 58 5.06 -2.23 4.53
CA GLY A 58 5.57 -3.33 5.35
C GLY A 58 5.57 -2.97 6.84
N SER A 59 5.96 -1.75 7.20
CA SER A 59 5.91 -1.26 8.58
C SER A 59 4.49 -1.17 9.13
N PHE A 60 3.52 -0.77 8.30
CA PHE A 60 2.11 -0.72 8.67
C PHE A 60 1.53 -2.13 8.85
N ALA A 61 1.87 -3.08 7.97
CA ALA A 61 1.47 -4.48 8.12
C ALA A 61 1.92 -5.07 9.46
N VAL A 62 3.21 -4.92 9.79
CA VAL A 62 3.79 -5.37 11.07
C VAL A 62 3.12 -4.66 12.25
N SER A 63 2.89 -3.36 12.14
CA SER A 63 2.24 -2.56 13.18
C SER A 63 0.79 -2.98 13.43
N VAL A 64 0.03 -3.31 12.38
CA VAL A 64 -1.34 -3.82 12.47
C VAL A 64 -1.35 -5.18 13.18
N TRP A 65 -0.44 -6.10 12.84
CA TRP A 65 -0.33 -7.38 13.56
C TRP A 65 0.13 -7.22 15.00
N ARG A 66 0.90 -6.17 15.31
CA ARG A 66 1.27 -5.78 16.68
C ARG A 66 0.19 -4.96 17.41
N ARG A 67 -0.97 -4.72 16.79
CA ARG A 67 -2.10 -3.91 17.30
C ARG A 67 -1.75 -2.44 17.60
N ILE A 68 -0.66 -1.92 17.02
CA ILE A 68 -0.25 -0.52 17.18
C ILE A 68 -1.20 0.37 16.38
N SER A 69 -1.74 1.41 17.02
CA SER A 69 -2.77 2.28 16.43
C SER A 69 -2.31 2.98 15.15
N TRP A 70 -1.06 3.43 15.09
CA TRP A 70 -0.52 4.13 13.93
C TRP A 70 -0.45 3.26 12.67
N GLY A 71 -0.37 1.92 12.81
CA GLY A 71 -0.41 1.01 11.66
C GLY A 71 -1.74 1.07 10.91
N ARG A 72 -2.87 1.22 11.63
CA ARG A 72 -4.20 1.31 11.02
C ARG A 72 -4.41 2.65 10.33
N SER A 73 -4.06 3.76 11.00
CA SER A 73 -4.21 5.09 10.41
C SER A 73 -3.28 5.30 9.22
N GLY A 74 -2.02 4.87 9.33
CA GLY A 74 -1.05 4.92 8.23
C GLY A 74 -1.49 4.06 7.06
N GLY A 75 -1.98 2.85 7.33
CA GLY A 75 -2.59 1.98 6.32
C GLY A 75 -3.74 2.66 5.59
N ILE A 76 -4.72 3.24 6.31
CA ILE A 76 -5.86 3.94 5.68
C ILE A 76 -5.39 5.06 4.77
N VAL A 77 -4.44 5.88 5.22
CA VAL A 77 -3.87 6.96 4.41
C VAL A 77 -3.21 6.40 3.15
N ALA A 78 -2.42 5.33 3.27
CA ALA A 78 -1.78 4.70 2.12
C ALA A 78 -2.81 4.18 1.11
N GLN A 79 -3.90 3.56 1.56
CA GLN A 79 -4.98 3.11 0.67
C GLN A 79 -5.64 4.27 -0.07
N LEU A 80 -5.87 5.40 0.60
CA LEU A 80 -6.41 6.60 -0.05
C LEU A 80 -5.44 7.17 -1.09
N LEU A 81 -4.13 7.13 -0.81
CA LEU A 81 -3.10 7.51 -1.79
C LEU A 81 -3.08 6.56 -2.99
N ILE A 82 -3.21 5.24 -2.77
CA ILE A 82 -3.32 4.24 -3.84
C ILE A 82 -4.55 4.52 -4.71
N LEU A 83 -5.70 4.84 -4.10
CA LEU A 83 -6.91 5.19 -4.83
C LEU A 83 -6.78 6.51 -5.59
N ALA A 84 -6.07 7.49 -5.04
CA ALA A 84 -5.73 8.73 -5.75
C ALA A 84 -4.84 8.45 -6.96
N VAL A 85 -3.84 7.57 -6.83
CA VAL A 85 -3.00 7.11 -7.94
C VAL A 85 -3.84 6.38 -8.99
N ALA A 86 -4.77 5.51 -8.59
CA ALA A 86 -5.66 4.82 -9.51
C ALA A 86 -6.55 5.80 -10.29
N LEU A 87 -7.08 6.83 -9.63
CA LEU A 87 -7.85 7.89 -10.30
C LEU A 87 -6.97 8.68 -11.28
N GLY A 88 -5.73 8.96 -10.92
CA GLY A 88 -4.74 9.57 -11.82
C GLY A 88 -4.43 8.68 -13.02
N ALA A 89 -4.33 7.36 -12.84
CA ALA A 89 -4.16 6.41 -13.93
C ALA A 89 -5.39 6.32 -14.84
N ALA A 90 -6.60 6.60 -14.33
CA ALA A 90 -7.83 6.62 -15.13
C ALA A 90 -8.02 7.92 -15.93
N THR A 91 -7.46 9.03 -15.46
CA THR A 91 -7.79 10.39 -15.98
C THR A 91 -6.58 11.18 -16.50
N GLY A 92 -5.37 10.69 -16.28
CA GLY A 92 -4.12 11.38 -16.63
C GLY A 92 -3.78 11.36 -18.13
N GLN A 93 -2.64 11.97 -18.47
CA GLN A 93 -2.15 12.06 -19.86
C GLN A 93 -1.95 10.70 -20.57
N PHE A 94 -1.69 9.64 -19.79
CA PHE A 94 -1.57 8.25 -20.26
C PHE A 94 -2.69 7.39 -19.68
N ALA A 95 -3.93 7.91 -19.70
CA ALA A 95 -5.07 7.25 -19.10
C ALA A 95 -5.23 5.81 -19.61
N ASP A 96 -5.25 4.86 -18.68
CA ASP A 96 -5.52 3.45 -18.94
C ASP A 96 -6.44 2.90 -17.86
N VAL A 97 -7.68 2.60 -18.26
CA VAL A 97 -8.73 2.11 -17.35
C VAL A 97 -8.36 0.74 -16.77
N GLY A 98 -7.64 -0.09 -17.53
CA GLY A 98 -7.17 -1.40 -17.06
C GLY A 98 -6.22 -1.27 -15.87
N THR A 99 -5.17 -0.47 -16.02
CA THR A 99 -4.20 -0.16 -14.96
C THR A 99 -4.88 0.51 -13.78
N ALA A 100 -5.79 1.47 -14.04
CA ALA A 100 -6.54 2.12 -12.97
C ALA A 100 -7.37 1.11 -12.15
N ALA A 101 -8.07 0.19 -12.79
CA ALA A 101 -8.85 -0.85 -12.12
C ALA A 101 -7.95 -1.81 -11.32
N LEU A 102 -6.80 -2.20 -11.87
CA LEU A 102 -5.82 -3.07 -11.21
C LEU A 102 -5.25 -2.43 -9.94
N ILE A 103 -5.08 -1.11 -9.90
CA ILE A 103 -4.63 -0.37 -8.71
C ILE A 103 -5.80 -0.13 -7.75
N ALA A 104 -6.98 0.23 -8.25
CA ALA A 104 -8.14 0.60 -7.44
C ALA A 104 -8.72 -0.59 -6.65
N LEU A 105 -8.78 -1.78 -7.25
CA LEU A 105 -9.37 -2.97 -6.62
C LEU A 105 -8.68 -3.35 -5.29
N PRO A 106 -7.35 -3.58 -5.25
CA PRO A 106 -6.67 -3.86 -3.99
C PRO A 106 -6.76 -2.65 -3.03
N GLY A 107 -6.63 -1.42 -3.53
CA GLY A 107 -6.75 -0.20 -2.73
C GLY A 107 -8.10 -0.07 -1.99
N ALA A 108 -9.21 -0.37 -2.69
CA ALA A 108 -10.54 -0.32 -2.11
C ALA A 108 -10.78 -1.47 -1.12
N ALA A 109 -10.30 -2.67 -1.46
CA ALA A 109 -10.41 -3.83 -0.58
C ALA A 109 -9.61 -3.63 0.71
N GLY A 110 -8.36 -3.18 0.61
CA GLY A 110 -7.50 -2.84 1.75
C GLY A 110 -8.12 -1.77 2.65
N LEU A 111 -8.64 -0.70 2.03
CA LEU A 111 -9.34 0.36 2.77
C LEU A 111 -10.53 -0.18 3.55
N ALA A 112 -11.39 -0.99 2.92
CA ALA A 112 -12.57 -1.55 3.57
C ALA A 112 -12.21 -2.41 4.79
N VAL A 113 -11.20 -3.28 4.66
CA VAL A 113 -10.74 -4.16 5.73
C VAL A 113 -10.10 -3.35 6.87
N LEU A 114 -9.30 -2.32 6.56
CA LEU A 114 -8.67 -1.45 7.56
C LEU A 114 -9.69 -0.61 8.32
N ILE A 115 -10.72 -0.08 7.65
CA ILE A 115 -11.84 0.62 8.31
C ILE A 115 -12.59 -0.34 9.25
N ALA A 116 -12.85 -1.58 8.83
CA ALA A 116 -13.47 -2.59 9.68
C ALA A 116 -12.62 -2.90 10.92
N ALA A 117 -11.30 -3.03 10.76
CA ALA A 117 -10.36 -3.24 11.86
C ALA A 117 -10.37 -2.05 12.85
N ALA A 118 -10.34 -0.82 12.33
CA ALA A 118 -10.37 0.39 13.16
C ALA A 118 -11.68 0.52 13.95
N ARG A 119 -12.83 0.30 13.30
CA ARG A 119 -14.15 0.33 13.95
C ARG A 119 -14.27 -0.70 15.06
N ARG A 120 -13.76 -1.92 14.84
CA ARG A 120 -13.75 -2.98 15.85
C ARG A 120 -12.92 -2.57 17.06
N ALA A 121 -11.70 -2.07 16.85
CA ALA A 121 -10.84 -1.64 17.94
C ALA A 121 -11.48 -0.53 18.79
N GLY A 122 -12.18 0.43 18.16
CA GLY A 122 -12.91 1.47 18.89
C GLY A 122 -14.08 0.94 19.73
N ARG A 123 -14.80 -0.08 19.24
CA ARG A 123 -15.87 -0.73 20.01
C ARG A 123 -15.33 -1.49 21.24
N GLU A 124 -14.20 -2.16 21.09
CA GLU A 124 -13.53 -2.85 22.20
C GLU A 124 -13.05 -1.85 23.28
N GLN A 125 -12.56 -0.66 22.88
CA GLN A 125 -12.16 0.40 23.81
C GLN A 125 -13.33 1.03 24.57
N ASN A 126 -14.48 1.24 23.90
CA ASN A 126 -15.66 1.82 24.55
C ASN A 126 -16.38 0.86 25.51
N ALA A 127 -16.09 -0.45 25.42
CA ALA A 127 -16.71 -1.49 26.24
C ALA A 127 -15.87 -1.87 27.48
N ALA A 128 -14.66 -1.32 27.60
CA ALA A 128 -13.74 -1.51 28.73
C ALA A 128 -13.82 -0.32 29.69
#